data_AF-A0A529LW29-F1
#
_entry.id   AF-A0A529LW29-F1
#
_cell.length_a   1.000
_cell.length_b   1.000
_cell.length_c   1.000
_cell.angle_alpha   90.00
_cell.angle_beta   90.00
_cell.angle_gamma   90.00
#
_symmetry.space_group_name_H-M   'P 1'
#
loop_
_entity.id
_entity.type
_entity.pdbx_description
1 polymer ?
#
loop_
_entity_poly.entity_id
_entity_poly.type
_entity_poly.pdbx_seq_one_letter_code
_entity_poly.pdbx_strand_id
1 'polypeptide(L)' 'LVFNTSALRMNAVLAGLGLAYLPEEQLTAQLADGRLVRVLADWCAPFPGYHLYYPSRRQATTAFSLLVDALRYRG' A
#
# COMPACT_ATOMS: atom_id res chain seq x y z
N LEU A 1 5.89 16.35 -11.72
CA LEU A 1 4.49 16.67 -11.35
C LEU A 1 4.30 16.30 -9.88
N VAL A 2 3.57 17.11 -9.11
CA VAL A 2 3.29 16.83 -7.69
C VAL A 2 1.78 16.62 -7.55
N PHE A 3 1.40 15.50 -6.96
CA PHE A 3 0.00 15.12 -6.76
C PHE A 3 -0.22 14.67 -5.33
N ASN A 4 -1.40 15.00 -4.79
CA ASN A 4 -1.76 14.68 -3.41
C ASN A 4 -2.50 13.34 -3.26
N THR A 5 -2.73 12.61 -4.36
CA THR A 5 -3.44 11.33 -4.35
C THR A 5 -2.70 10.29 -5.18
N SER A 6 -2.79 9.02 -4.78
CA SER A 6 -2.17 7.92 -5.53
C SER A 6 -2.80 7.70 -6.90
N ALA A 7 -4.11 7.93 -7.05
CA ALA A 7 -4.80 7.78 -8.33
C ALA A 7 -4.26 8.73 -9.41
N LEU A 8 -4.00 10.00 -9.06
CA LEU A 8 -3.40 10.96 -10.01
C LEU A 8 -1.96 10.61 -10.36
N ARG A 9 -1.18 10.08 -9.40
CA ARG A 9 0.18 9.57 -9.66
C ARG A 9 0.16 8.37 -10.61
N MET A 10 -0.80 7.46 -10.46
CA MET A 10 -0.98 6.31 -11.36
C MET A 10 -1.29 6.77 -12.80
N ASN A 11 -2.23 7.71 -12.96
CA ASN A 11 -2.56 8.22 -14.29
C ASN A 11 -1.36 8.90 -14.97
N ALA A 12 -0.56 9.65 -14.20
CA ALA A 12 0.62 10.30 -14.73
C ALA A 12 1.72 9.31 -15.17
N VAL A 13 1.96 8.24 -14.41
CA VAL A 13 2.96 7.22 -14.78
C VAL A 13 2.50 6.41 -16.00
N LEU A 14 1.20 6.08 -16.08
CA LEU A 14 0.62 5.41 -17.24
C LEU A 14 0.61 6.28 -18.51
N ALA A 15 0.62 7.60 -18.35
CA ALA A 15 0.77 8.57 -19.44
C ALA A 15 2.24 8.83 -19.82
N GLY A 16 3.22 8.14 -19.20
CA GLY A 16 4.64 8.29 -19.51
C GLY A 16 5.27 9.57 -18.98
N LEU A 17 4.67 10.22 -17.99
CA LEU A 17 5.11 11.52 -17.47
C LEU A 17 6.22 11.42 -16.39
N GLY A 18 6.80 10.25 -16.19
CA GLY A 18 7.94 10.03 -15.27
C GLY A 18 7.85 8.73 -14.47
N LEU A 19 8.42 8.76 -13.26
CA LEU A 19 8.43 7.64 -12.31
C LEU A 19 7.48 7.91 -11.14
N ALA A 20 6.92 6.86 -10.55
CA ALA A 20 6.06 6.94 -9.37
C ALA A 20 6.47 5.91 -8.32
N TYR A 21 6.45 6.32 -7.04
CA TYR A 21 6.63 5.44 -5.89
C TYR A 21 5.27 5.23 -5.19
N LEU A 22 4.73 4.03 -5.33
CA LEU A 22 3.40 3.62 -4.86
C LEU A 22 3.46 2.20 -4.25
N PRO A 23 2.51 1.83 -3.38
CA PRO A 23 2.38 0.45 -2.91
C PRO A 23 2.24 -0.53 -4.08
N GLU A 24 2.94 -1.66 -4.02
CA GLU A 24 3.02 -2.64 -5.12
C GLU A 24 1.64 -3.18 -5.53
N GLU A 25 0.74 -3.40 -4.56
CA GLU A 25 -0.65 -3.83 -4.81
C GLU A 25 -1.40 -2.91 -5.79
N GLN A 26 -1.09 -1.61 -5.82
CA GLN A 26 -1.71 -0.66 -6.75
C GLN A 26 -1.16 -0.81 -8.17
N LEU A 27 0.05 -1.35 -8.33
CA LEU A 27 0.80 -1.47 -9.57
C LEU A 27 0.69 -2.89 -10.17
N THR A 28 0.33 -3.90 -9.38
CA THR A 28 0.33 -5.32 -9.78
C THR A 28 -0.30 -5.57 -11.14
N ALA A 29 -1.49 -5.02 -11.41
CA ALA A 29 -2.17 -5.22 -12.69
C ALA A 29 -1.41 -4.61 -13.87
N GLN A 30 -0.84 -3.42 -13.70
CA GLN A 30 -0.12 -2.71 -14.77
C GLN A 30 1.27 -3.30 -15.02
N LEU A 31 1.91 -3.84 -13.98
CA LEU A 31 3.17 -4.59 -14.08
C LEU A 31 2.95 -5.93 -14.79
N ALA A 32 1.87 -6.65 -14.44
CA ALA A 32 1.52 -7.91 -15.08
C ALA A 32 1.18 -7.74 -16.57
N ASP A 33 0.52 -6.63 -16.93
CA ASP A 33 0.20 -6.26 -18.31
C ASP A 33 1.39 -5.67 -19.08
N GLY A 34 2.56 -5.53 -18.44
CA GLY A 34 3.78 -4.97 -19.05
C GLY A 34 3.70 -3.47 -19.37
N ARG A 35 2.63 -2.78 -18.95
CA ARG A 35 2.43 -1.34 -19.13
C ARG A 35 3.37 -0.52 -18.27
N LEU A 36 3.81 -1.08 -17.15
CA LEU A 36 4.82 -0.51 -16.27
C LEU A 36 5.95 -1.51 -16.05
N VAL A 37 7.13 -0.99 -15.72
CA VAL A 37 8.28 -1.78 -15.32
C VAL A 37 8.77 -1.30 -13.96
N ARG A 38 9.15 -2.24 -13.09
CA ARG A 38 9.75 -1.94 -11.80
C ARG A 38 11.21 -1.52 -12.00
N VAL A 39 11.57 -0.35 -11.48
CA VAL A 39 12.93 0.19 -11.49
C VAL A 39 13.39 0.48 -10.07
N LEU A 40 14.70 0.58 -9.86
CA LEU A 40 15.30 0.90 -8.54
C LEU A 40 14.88 -0.06 -7.41
N ALA A 41 14.60 -1.32 -7.72
CA ALA A 41 14.15 -2.31 -6.73
C ALA A 41 15.14 -2.47 -5.56
N ASP A 42 16.45 -2.38 -5.84
CA ASP A 42 17.51 -2.49 -4.84
C ASP A 42 17.52 -1.35 -3.81
N TRP A 43 16.80 -0.26 -4.10
CA TRP A 43 16.69 0.93 -3.24
C TRP A 43 15.39 0.97 -2.44
N CYS A 44 14.53 -0.05 -2.59
CA CYS A 44 13.25 -0.14 -1.90
C CYS A 44 13.36 -1.13 -0.73
N ALA A 45 13.25 -0.62 0.50
CA ALA A 45 13.11 -1.49 1.66
C ALA A 45 11.79 -2.29 1.59
N PRO A 46 11.76 -3.54 2.10
CA PRO A 46 10.52 -4.31 2.19
C PRO A 46 9.43 -3.55 2.93
N PHE A 47 8.20 -3.59 2.41
CA PHE A 47 7.06 -2.99 3.09
C PHE A 47 6.75 -3.80 4.36
N PRO A 48 6.80 -3.19 5.57
CA PRO A 48 6.58 -3.91 6.84
C PRO A 48 5.14 -4.39 7.01
N GLY A 49 4.25 -4.01 6.10
CA GLY A 49 2.83 -4.33 6.14
C GLY A 49 2.00 -3.19 6.75
N TYR A 50 0.69 -3.41 6.76
CA TYR A 50 -0.27 -2.52 7.41
C TYR A 50 -0.36 -2.83 8.91
N HIS A 51 -0.42 -1.78 9.71
CA HIS A 51 -0.55 -1.88 11.16
C HIS A 51 -1.90 -1.29 11.62
N LEU A 52 -2.60 -2.02 12.48
CA LEU A 52 -3.81 -1.51 13.13
C LEU A 52 -3.41 -0.78 14.42
N TYR A 53 -3.56 0.55 14.44
CA TYR A 53 -3.30 1.36 15.62
C TYR A 53 -4.59 1.58 16.43
N TYR A 54 -4.55 1.24 17.73
CA TYR A 54 -5.62 1.52 18.67
C TYR A 54 -5.08 1.75 20.09
N PRO A 55 -5.73 2.60 20.91
CA PRO A 55 -5.29 2.87 22.28
C PRO A 55 -5.56 1.68 23.20
N SER A 56 -4.53 1.16 23.89
CA SER A 56 -4.67 -0.02 24.76
C SER A 56 -5.36 0.25 26.11
N ARG A 57 -5.61 1.52 26.47
CA ARG A 57 -5.94 1.94 27.84
C ARG A 57 -7.43 1.97 28.20
N ARG A 58 -8.33 1.64 27.27
CA ARG A 58 -9.75 1.43 27.56
C ARG A 58 -10.04 -0.03 27.30
N GLN A 59 -10.61 -0.73 28.28
CA GLN A 59 -11.04 -2.13 28.12
C GLN A 59 -11.69 -2.32 26.75
N ALA A 60 -11.00 -3.06 25.88
CA ALA A 60 -11.50 -3.37 24.55
C ALA A 60 -12.82 -4.13 24.73
N THR A 61 -13.88 -3.68 24.06
CA THR A 61 -15.12 -4.45 24.05
C THR A 61 -14.85 -5.82 23.41
N THR A 62 -15.67 -6.81 23.75
CA THR A 62 -15.57 -8.14 23.12
C THR A 62 -15.68 -8.04 21.60
N ALA A 63 -16.57 -7.19 21.09
CA ALA A 63 -16.72 -6.92 19.66
C ALA A 63 -15.44 -6.36 19.03
N PHE A 64 -14.76 -5.41 19.69
CA PHE A 64 -13.50 -4.86 19.20
C PHE A 64 -12.39 -5.91 19.18
N SER A 65 -12.29 -6.73 20.21
CA SER A 65 -11.29 -7.81 20.29
C SER A 65 -11.47 -8.83 19.16
N LEU A 66 -12.72 -9.22 18.88
CA LEU A 66 -13.05 -10.09 17.74
C LEU A 66 -12.66 -9.46 16.40
N LEU A 67 -12.90 -8.15 16.22
CA LEU A 67 -12.50 -7.44 15.01
C LEU A 67 -10.97 -7.41 14.85
N VAL A 68 -10.23 -7.10 15.93
CA VAL A 68 -8.76 -7.11 15.92
C VAL A 68 -8.24 -8.49 15.54
N ASP A 69 -8.79 -9.56 16.12
CA ASP A 69 -8.37 -10.93 15.81
C ASP A 69 -8.74 -11.39 14.39
N ALA A 70 -9.84 -10.87 13.84
CA ALA A 70 -10.25 -11.11 12.45
C ALA A 70 -9.35 -10.38 11.45
N LEU A 71 -8.94 -9.15 11.76
CA LEU A 71 -8.05 -8.34 10.92
C LEU A 71 -6.56 -8.65 11.12
N ARG A 72 -6.19 -9.39 12.18
CA ARG A 72 -4.80 -9.74 12.46
C ARG A 72 -4.26 -10.67 11.37
N TYR A 73 -3.24 -10.18 10.66
CA TYR A 73 -2.45 -10.98 9.73
C TYR A 73 -1.67 -12.07 10.48
N ARG A 74 -1.70 -13.32 9.97
CA ARG A 74 -1.10 -14.50 10.61
C ARG A 74 0.09 -15.10 9.83
N GLY A 75 0.55 -14.43 8.77
CA GLY A 75 1.50 -14.98 7.81
C GLY A 75 0.79 -15.54 6.59
#